data_AF-A0AA88C0L3-F1
#
_entry.id   AF-A0AA88C0L3-F1
#
_cell.length_a   1.000
_cell.length_b   1.000
_cell.length_c   1.000
_cell.angle_alpha   90.00
_cell.angle_beta   90.00
_cell.angle_gamma   90.00
#
_symmetry.space_group_name_H-M   'P 1'
#
loop_
_entity.id
_entity.type
_entity.pdbx_description
1 polymer ?
#
loop_
_entity_poly.entity_id
_entity_poly.type
_entity_poly.pdbx_seq_one_letter_code
_entity_poly.pdbx_strand_id
1 'polypeptide(L)'
;MHMYLNYAREHWMKPGENPPVGLILCASKGSNEAHYALEGLPNKVLAAEYQTVLPDEKMLAEELEKTRRELDSRMIARGSDVEGSV
;
A
#
# COMPACT_ATOMS: atom_id res chain seq x y z
N MET A 1 2.98 -17.31 5.82
CA MET A 1 3.84 -16.39 5.04
C MET A 1 4.65 -15.38 5.88
N HIS A 2 4.51 -15.31 7.22
CA HIS A 2 5.21 -14.31 8.05
C HIS A 2 6.70 -14.53 8.26
N MET A 3 7.23 -15.71 7.92
CA MET A 3 8.63 -16.07 8.16
C MET A 3 9.61 -15.07 7.54
N TYR A 4 9.45 -14.74 6.26
CA TYR A 4 10.35 -13.80 5.58
C TYR A 4 10.26 -12.37 6.12
N LEU A 5 9.05 -11.91 6.46
CA LEU A 5 8.86 -10.56 7.01
C LEU A 5 9.41 -10.43 8.42
N ASN A 6 9.26 -11.47 9.25
CA ASN A 6 9.81 -11.48 10.59
C ASN A 6 11.34 -11.55 10.54
N TYR A 7 11.91 -12.39 9.67
CA TYR A 7 13.35 -12.48 9.48
C TYR A 7 13.94 -11.15 9.00
N ALA A 8 13.33 -10.51 7.99
CA ALA A 8 13.77 -9.20 7.51
C ALA A 8 13.69 -8.13 8.61
N ARG A 9 12.62 -8.15 9.41
CA ARG A 9 12.46 -7.23 10.55
C ARG A 9 13.58 -7.41 11.58
N GLU A 10 13.94 -8.65 11.89
CA GLU A 10 14.89 -8.96 12.95
C GLU A 10 16.35 -8.79 12.53
N HIS A 11 16.66 -9.01 11.25
CA HIS A 11 18.04 -9.11 10.79
C HIS A 11 18.46 -8.08 9.73
N TRP A 12 17.52 -7.49 8.98
CA TRP A 12 17.85 -6.63 7.84
C TRP A 12 17.47 -5.16 8.02
N MET A 13 16.52 -4.86 8.90
CA MET A 13 16.10 -3.48 9.17
C MET A 13 17.19 -2.66 9.86
N LYS A 14 17.29 -1.39 9.47
CA LYS A 14 18.11 -0.38 10.13
C LYS A 14 17.26 0.59 10.96
N PRO A 15 17.87 1.30 11.93
CA PRO A 15 17.16 2.33 12.69
C PRO A 15 16.56 3.39 11.77
N GLY A 16 15.27 3.68 11.97
CA GLY A 16 14.53 4.68 11.20
C GLY A 16 13.89 4.18 9.90
N GLU A 17 14.07 2.91 9.53
CA GLU A 17 13.37 2.33 8.38
C GLU A 17 11.92 1.94 8.70
N ASN A 18 11.07 1.98 7.68
CA ASN A 18 9.70 1.48 7.79
C ASN A 18 9.67 -0.06 7.92
N PRO A 19 8.64 -0.64 8.56
CA PRO A 19 8.48 -2.09 8.64
C PRO A 19 8.49 -2.78 7.26
N PRO A 20 8.99 -4.02 7.15
CA PRO A 20 9.10 -4.72 5.88
C PRO A 20 7.72 -5.03 5.29
N VAL A 21 7.63 -4.89 3.97
CA VAL A 21 6.41 -5.19 3.19
C VAL A 21 6.65 -6.43 2.35
N GLY A 22 5.69 -7.36 2.39
CA GLY A 22 5.74 -8.59 1.59
C GLY A 22 4.97 -8.43 0.29
N LEU A 23 5.60 -8.77 -0.83
CA LEU A 23 4.97 -8.77 -2.15
C LEU A 23 4.71 -10.21 -2.58
N ILE A 24 3.46 -10.48 -2.97
CA ILE A 24 3.06 -11.75 -3.57
C ILE A 24 2.63 -11.43 -5.00
N LEU A 25 3.33 -12.00 -5.96
CA LEU A 25 3.04 -11.81 -7.38
C LEU A 25 2.30 -13.03 -7.91
N CYS A 26 1.08 -12.81 -8.38
CA CYS A 26 0.26 -13.84 -8.99
C CYS A 26 0.13 -13.53 -10.48
N ALA A 27 0.33 -14.54 -11.34
CA ALA A 27 -0.08 -14.41 -12.73
C ALA A 27 -1.61 -14.25 -12.79
N SER A 28 -2.15 -13.58 -13.81
CA SER A 28 -3.60 -13.29 -13.92
C SER A 28 -4.49 -14.53 -13.74
N LYS A 29 -4.02 -15.70 -14.16
CA LYS A 29 -4.70 -16.99 -13.98
C LYS A 29 -4.87 -17.43 -12.51
N GLY A 30 -4.05 -16.90 -11.60
CA GLY A 30 -3.98 -17.27 -10.18
C GLY A 30 -4.66 -16.28 -9.23
N SER A 31 -5.49 -15.36 -9.73
CA SER A 31 -6.13 -14.32 -8.92
C SER A 31 -7.12 -14.89 -7.90
N ASN A 32 -7.85 -15.95 -8.26
CA ASN A 32 -8.80 -16.61 -7.37
C ASN A 32 -8.09 -17.36 -6.25
N GLU A 33 -7.03 -18.12 -6.55
CA GLU A 33 -6.23 -18.78 -5.50
C GLU A 33 -5.60 -17.76 -4.56
N ALA A 34 -5.13 -16.62 -5.08
CA ALA A 34 -4.60 -15.53 -4.25
C ALA A 34 -5.67 -14.94 -3.34
N HIS A 35 -6.88 -14.70 -3.85
CA HIS A 35 -8.00 -14.19 -3.07
C HIS A 35 -8.30 -15.10 -1.86
N TYR A 36 -8.48 -16.40 -2.11
CA TYR A 36 -8.78 -17.37 -1.06
C TYR A 36 -7.60 -17.63 -0.12
N ALA A 37 -6.35 -17.54 -0.60
CA ALA A 37 -5.17 -17.72 0.25
C ALA A 37 -4.90 -16.53 1.18
N LEU A 38 -5.40 -15.35 0.83
CA LEU A 38 -5.15 -14.10 1.57
C LEU A 38 -6.33 -13.67 2.43
N GLU A 39 -7.52 -14.24 2.21
CA GLU A 39 -8.71 -13.99 3.03
C GLU A 39 -8.50 -14.47 4.47
N GLY A 40 -8.97 -13.68 5.45
CA GLY A 40 -8.88 -14.01 6.88
C GLY A 40 -7.51 -13.81 7.53
N LEU A 41 -6.50 -13.30 6.80
CA LEU A 41 -5.23 -12.91 7.41
C LEU A 41 -5.42 -11.65 8.29
N PRO A 42 -4.89 -11.63 9.53
CA PRO A 42 -5.02 -10.47 10.43
C PRO A 42 -4.23 -9.26 9.95
N ASN A 43 -3.30 -9.45 9.01
CA ASN A 43 -2.51 -8.37 8.44
C ASN A 43 -3.25 -7.73 7.27
N LYS A 44 -3.08 -6.41 7.13
CA LYS A 44 -3.62 -5.67 5.99
C LYS A 44 -2.95 -6.14 4.69
N VAL A 45 -3.63 -7.00 3.95
CA VAL A 45 -3.19 -7.45 2.62
C VAL A 45 -3.89 -6.61 1.57
N LEU A 46 -3.11 -5.98 0.69
CA LEU A 46 -3.60 -5.22 -0.46
C LEU A 46 -3.34 -6.03 -1.71
N ALA A 47 -4.35 -6.20 -2.55
CA ALA A 47 -4.23 -6.81 -3.86
C ALA A 47 -4.42 -5.74 -4.94
N ALA A 48 -3.51 -5.71 -5.90
CA ALA A 48 -3.58 -4.84 -7.07
C ALA A 48 -3.11 -5.63 -8.29
N GLU A 49 -3.75 -5.39 -9.44
CA GLU A 49 -3.30 -5.92 -10.71
C GLU A 49 -2.11 -5.10 -11.21
N TYR A 50 -1.00 -5.77 -11.51
CA TYR A 50 0.20 -5.12 -12.02
C TYR A 50 0.21 -5.20 -13.54
N GLN A 51 0.28 -4.04 -14.19
CA GLN A 51 0.52 -3.97 -15.63
C GLN A 51 2.02 -4.12 -15.90
N THR A 52 2.36 -4.90 -16.92
CA THR A 52 3.75 -5.12 -17.34
C THR A 52 4.32 -3.95 -18.14
N VAL A 53 3.46 -3.01 -18.53
CA VAL A 53 3.82 -1.81 -19.29
C VAL A 53 3.52 -0.60 -18.40
N LEU A 54 4.50 0.28 -18.27
CA LEU A 54 4.32 1.53 -17.55
C LEU A 54 3.41 2.46 -18.37
N PRO A 55 2.42 3.13 -17.74
CA PRO A 55 1.65 4.18 -18.39
C PRO A 55 2.53 5.34 -18.87
N ASP A 56 2.00 6.19 -19.75
CA ASP A 56 2.71 7.39 -20.21
C ASP A 56 3.07 8.32 -19.04
N GLU A 57 4.24 8.97 -19.13
CA GLU A 57 4.76 9.85 -18.08
C GLU A 57 3.79 10.98 -17.72
N LYS A 58 3.11 11.55 -18.73
CA LYS A 58 2.15 12.64 -18.48
C LYS A 58 0.96 12.17 -17.67
N MET A 59 0.46 10.98 -17.96
CA MET A 59 -0.66 10.37 -17.23
C MET A 59 -0.29 10.14 -15.76
N LEU A 60 0.93 9.65 -15.50
CA LEU A 60 1.41 9.44 -14.13
C LEU A 60 1.55 10.76 -13.37
N ALA A 61 2.08 11.80 -14.01
CA ALA A 61 2.22 13.13 -13.41
C ALA A 61 0.86 13.74 -13.05
N GLU A 62 -0.14 13.62 -13.93
CA GLU A 62 -1.50 14.11 -13.69
C GLU A 62 -2.17 13.38 -12.52
N GLU A 63 -2.06 12.05 -12.44
CA GLU A 63 -2.67 11.27 -11.36
C GLU A 63 -1.99 11.54 -10.01
N LEU A 64 -0.67 11.76 -9.99
CA LEU A 64 0.08 12.16 -8.80
C LEU A 64 -0.42 13.50 -8.24
N GLU A 65 -0.55 14.51 -9.09
CA GLU A 65 -1.02 15.83 -8.64
C GLU A 65 -2.47 15.81 -8.17
N LYS A 66 -3.33 15.05 -8.86
CA LYS A 66 -4.70 14.82 -8.42
C LYS A 66 -4.74 14.16 -7.03
N THR A 67 -4.01 13.07 -6.85
CA THR A 67 -3.94 12.33 -5.58
C THR A 67 -3.40 13.21 -4.46
N ARG A 68 -2.37 14.04 -4.74
CA ARG A 68 -1.82 14.98 -3.77
C ARG A 68 -2.87 15.97 -3.28
N ARG A 69 -3.61 16.60 -4.19
CA ARG A 69 -4.70 17.54 -3.84
C ARG A 69 -5.80 16.87 -3.00
N GLU A 70 -6.16 15.63 -3.35
CA GLU A 70 -7.12 14.85 -2.57
C GLU A 70 -6.61 14.54 -1.15
N LEU A 71 -5.33 14.21 -0.99
CA LEU A 71 -4.75 13.96 0.33
C LEU A 71 -4.66 15.24 1.16
N ASP A 72 -4.22 16.35 0.56
CA ASP A 72 -4.10 17.64 1.24
C ASP A 72 -5.48 18.13 1.72
N SER A 73 -6.52 18.02 0.89
CA SER A 73 -7.89 18.36 1.27
C SER A 73 -8.44 17.48 2.40
N ARG A 74 -8.15 16.17 2.40
CA ARG A 74 -8.52 15.25 3.49
C ARG A 74 -7.79 15.58 4.79
N MET A 75 -6.52 15.99 4.72
CA MET A 75 -5.76 16.41 5.89
C MET A 75 -6.31 17.70 6.51
N ILE A 76 -6.70 18.67 5.68
CA ILE A 76 -7.34 19.91 6.13
C ILE A 76 -8.68 19.61 6.82
N ALA A 77 -9.52 18.75 6.22
CA ALA A 77 -10.79 18.36 6.81
C ALA A 77 -10.64 17.64 8.17
N ARG A 78 -9.60 16.82 8.33
CA ARG A 78 -9.31 16.13 9.59
C ARG A 78 -8.73 17.05 10.67
N GLY A 79 -8.09 18.15 10.27
CA GLY A 79 -7.56 19.17 11.18
C GLY A 79 -8.64 20.06 11.79
N SER A 80 -9.68 20.40 11.02
CA SER A 80 -10.82 21.20 11.50
C SER A 80 -11.68 20.49 12.56
N ASP A 81 -11.68 19.15 12.59
CA ASP A 81 -12.42 18.37 13.59
C ASP A 81 -11.77 18.41 14.98
N VAL A 82 -10.47 18.72 15.07
CA VAL A 82 -9.73 18.77 16.34
C VAL A 82 -9.87 20.14 17.02
N GLU A 83 -9.95 21.23 16.26
CA GLU A 83 -10.09 22.60 16.78
C GLU A 83 -11.52 22.97 17.19
N GLY A 84 -12.54 22.19 16.78
CA GLY A 84 -13.94 22.41 17.13
C GLY A 84 -14.44 21.77 18.43
N SER A 85 -13.56 21.16 19.24
CA SER A 85 -13.93 20.41 20.46
C SER A 85 -13.37 20.96 21.78
N VAL A 86 -12.88 22.22 21.79
CA VAL A 86 -12.51 22.95 23.02
C VAL A 86 -13.61 23.90 23.44
#